data_AF-A0A9E5I0T1-F1
#
_entry.id   AF-A0A9E5I0T1-F1
#
_cell.length_a   1.000
_cell.length_b   1.000
_cell.length_c   1.000
_cell.angle_alpha   90.00
_cell.angle_beta   90.00
_cell.angle_gamma   90.00
#
_symmetry.space_group_name_H-M   'P 1'
#
loop_
_entity.id
_entity.type
_entity.pdbx_description
1 polymer ?
#
loop_
_entity_poly.entity_id
_entity_poly.type
_entity_poly.pdbx_seq_one_letter_code
_entity_poly.pdbx_strand_id
1 'polypeptide(L)'
;MKKFLALLLIPVVVACSNGGGFSANEQSFIAGNGVATFIPKADRKAAPTISGPTLDGSTFTATPRKVLVLNVWASWCSPCRAEAPALQELSAAHPEV
;
A
#
# COMPACT_ATOMS: atom_id res chain seq x y z
N MET A 1 22.36 -17.33 -53.70
CA MET A 1 21.47 -16.16 -53.48
C MET A 1 20.13 -16.51 -52.81
N LYS A 2 19.55 -17.71 -53.01
CA LYS A 2 18.27 -18.13 -52.39
C LYS A 2 18.32 -18.58 -50.91
N LYS A 3 19.51 -18.80 -50.34
CA LYS A 3 19.68 -19.28 -48.95
C LYS A 3 19.80 -18.15 -47.90
N PHE A 4 20.07 -16.91 -48.33
CA PHE A 4 20.15 -15.75 -47.41
C PHE A 4 18.79 -15.08 -47.17
N LEU A 5 17.80 -15.32 -48.04
CA LEU A 5 16.46 -14.75 -47.89
C LEU A 5 15.66 -15.41 -46.75
N ALA A 6 15.97 -16.67 -46.42
CA ALA A 6 15.32 -17.40 -45.33
C ALA A 6 15.83 -16.99 -43.93
N LEU A 7 17.02 -16.40 -43.84
CA LEU A 7 17.62 -16.02 -42.55
C LEU A 7 17.10 -14.67 -42.03
N LEU A 8 16.47 -13.87 -42.90
CA LEU A 8 15.96 -12.54 -42.58
C LEU A 8 14.49 -12.52 -42.14
N LEU A 9 13.80 -13.67 -42.22
CA LEU A 9 12.41 -13.84 -41.79
C LEU A 9 12.26 -14.29 -40.34
N ILE A 10 13.34 -14.74 -39.71
CA ILE A 10 13.34 -15.25 -38.33
C ILE A 10 13.23 -14.13 -37.26
N PRO A 11 13.81 -12.92 -37.41
CA PRO A 11 13.64 -11.87 -36.41
C PRO A 11 12.25 -11.20 -36.44
N VAL A 12 11.52 -11.28 -37.56
CA VAL A 12 10.22 -10.61 -37.73
C VAL A 12 9.11 -11.33 -36.95
N VAL A 13 9.19 -12.65 -36.80
CA VAL A 13 8.17 -13.43 -36.08
C VAL A 13 8.33 -13.33 -34.55
N VAL A 14 9.52 -12.98 -34.06
CA VAL A 14 9.79 -12.80 -32.61
C VAL A 14 9.26 -11.45 -32.09
N ALA A 15 9.02 -10.46 -32.97
CA ALA A 15 8.56 -9.13 -32.57
C ALA A 15 7.07 -9.06 -32.17
N CYS A 16 6.25 -10.06 -32.51
CA CYS A 16 4.82 -10.07 -32.18
C CYS A 16 4.44 -10.86 -30.92
N SER A 17 5.40 -11.46 -30.20
CA SER A 17 5.11 -12.12 -28.90
C SER A 17 5.22 -11.17 -27.70
N ASN A 18 5.54 -9.89 -27.90
CA ASN A 18 5.44 -8.85 -26.87
C ASN A 18 4.14 -8.04 -27.02
N GLY A 19 3.03 -8.74 -27.24
CA GLY A 19 1.69 -8.16 -27.12
C GLY A 19 1.49 -7.72 -25.67
N GLY A 20 1.54 -6.40 -25.45
CA GLY A 20 1.45 -5.75 -24.14
C GLY A 20 0.27 -6.27 -23.33
N GLY A 21 0.57 -6.99 -22.26
CA GLY A 21 -0.38 -7.23 -21.19
C GLY A 21 -0.66 -5.91 -20.49
N PHE A 22 -1.85 -5.35 -20.71
CA PHE A 22 -2.40 -4.38 -19.78
C PHE A 22 -2.81 -5.14 -18.52
N SER A 23 -1.85 -5.43 -17.65
CA SER A 23 -2.15 -5.74 -16.26
C SER A 23 -2.76 -4.47 -15.67
N ALA A 24 -3.98 -4.55 -15.15
CA ALA A 24 -4.51 -3.51 -14.28
C ALA A 24 -3.45 -3.27 -13.19
N ASN A 25 -2.82 -2.10 -13.22
CA ASN A 25 -1.68 -1.79 -12.38
C ASN A 25 -2.16 -1.70 -10.92
N GLU A 26 -1.76 -2.63 -10.05
CA GLU A 26 -1.90 -2.51 -8.58
C GLU A 26 -1.18 -1.26 -8.00
N GLN A 27 -0.57 -0.45 -8.88
CA GLN A 27 0.26 0.72 -8.61
C GLN A 27 -0.49 2.04 -8.83
N SER A 28 -1.82 2.04 -9.07
CA SER A 28 -2.63 3.27 -9.16
C SER A 28 -2.90 3.89 -7.78
N PHE A 29 -1.86 4.04 -6.95
CA PHE A 29 -1.93 4.77 -5.69
C PHE A 29 -1.21 6.11 -5.84
N ILE A 30 -1.76 7.16 -5.24
CA ILE A 30 -1.06 8.44 -5.13
C ILE A 30 -0.02 8.27 -4.03
N ALA A 31 1.25 8.16 -4.43
CA ALA A 31 2.35 8.15 -3.48
C ALA A 31 2.33 9.45 -2.66
N GLY A 32 2.39 9.32 -1.33
CA GLY A 32 2.53 10.47 -0.46
C GLY A 32 3.82 11.22 -0.78
N ASN A 33 3.79 12.54 -0.72
CA ASN A 33 4.96 13.41 -0.93
C ASN A 33 5.94 13.40 0.25
N GLY A 34 5.81 12.47 1.20
CA GLY A 34 6.59 12.40 2.43
C GLY A 34 6.30 13.50 3.45
N VAL A 35 5.29 14.36 3.20
CA VAL A 35 4.97 15.46 4.11
C VAL A 35 3.98 14.99 5.18
N ALA A 36 4.39 15.07 6.43
CA ALA A 36 3.48 14.92 7.57
C ALA A 36 2.72 16.23 7.79
N THR A 37 1.40 16.14 7.92
CA THR A 37 0.55 17.28 8.29
C THR A 37 0.53 17.42 9.80
N PHE A 38 1.04 18.54 10.31
CA PHE A 38 0.99 18.87 11.74
C PHE A 38 -0.18 19.81 12.02
N ILE A 39 -1.11 19.37 12.86
CA ILE A 39 -2.26 20.19 13.29
C ILE A 39 -1.88 20.91 14.61
N PRO A 40 -1.87 22.26 14.63
CA PRO A 40 -1.63 23.03 15.85
C PRO A 40 -2.63 22.66 16.94
N LYS A 41 -2.20 22.68 18.20
CA LYS A 41 -3.05 22.23 19.33
C LYS A 41 -4.39 22.98 19.39
N ALA A 42 -4.40 24.28 19.05
CA ALA A 42 -5.60 25.10 19.01
C ALA A 42 -6.62 24.67 17.93
N ASP A 43 -6.15 24.04 16.86
CA ASP A 43 -6.97 23.65 15.70
C ASP A 43 -7.42 22.19 15.76
N ARG A 44 -6.94 21.42 16.76
CA ARG A 44 -7.31 20.02 16.93
C ARG A 44 -8.76 19.91 17.40
N LYS A 45 -9.54 19.09 16.69
CA LYS A 45 -10.89 18.70 17.10
C LYS A 45 -10.83 17.42 17.93
N ALA A 46 -11.82 17.21 18.78
CA ALA A 46 -11.99 15.94 19.48
C ALA A 46 -12.10 14.81 18.45
N ALA A 47 -11.34 13.74 18.63
CA ALA A 47 -11.45 12.55 17.80
C ALA A 47 -12.85 11.92 18.00
N PRO A 48 -13.45 11.34 16.94
CA PRO A 48 -14.67 10.58 17.09
C PRO A 48 -14.44 9.34 17.97
N THR A 49 -15.51 8.80 18.55
CA THR A 49 -15.45 7.50 19.22
C THR A 49 -15.12 6.42 18.19
N ILE A 50 -14.01 5.72 18.40
CA ILE A 50 -13.60 4.58 17.58
C ILE A 50 -13.93 3.30 18.35
N SER A 51 -14.85 2.51 17.81
CA SER A 51 -15.20 1.19 18.33
C SER A 51 -15.65 0.29 17.18
N GLY A 52 -15.38 -1.01 17.29
CA GLY A 52 -15.78 -1.98 16.29
C GLY A 52 -15.21 -3.37 16.55
N PRO A 53 -15.62 -4.36 15.74
CA PRO A 53 -15.10 -5.71 15.83
C PRO A 53 -13.65 -5.77 15.36
N THR A 54 -12.85 -6.59 16.04
CA THR A 54 -11.49 -6.96 15.63
C THR A 54 -11.52 -8.21 14.74
N LEU A 55 -10.38 -8.54 14.13
CA LEU A 55 -10.27 -9.69 13.23
C LEU A 55 -10.47 -11.05 13.93
N ASP A 56 -10.28 -11.11 15.24
CA ASP A 56 -10.53 -12.29 16.09
C ASP A 56 -11.96 -12.33 16.66
N GLY A 57 -12.82 -11.36 16.31
CA GLY A 57 -14.23 -11.30 16.72
C GLY A 57 -14.48 -10.64 18.08
N SER A 58 -13.45 -10.14 18.77
CA SER A 58 -13.63 -9.30 19.96
C SER A 58 -14.10 -7.89 19.58
N THR A 59 -14.49 -7.07 20.57
CA THR A 59 -14.81 -5.65 20.35
C THR A 59 -13.68 -4.78 20.86
N PHE A 60 -13.09 -3.99 19.97
CA PHE A 60 -12.16 -2.94 20.34
C PHE A 60 -12.91 -1.63 20.60
N THR A 61 -12.50 -0.89 21.63
CA THR A 61 -12.95 0.49 21.88
C THR A 61 -11.74 1.33 22.26
N ALA A 62 -11.50 2.42 21.53
CA ALA A 62 -10.38 3.31 21.81
C ALA A 62 -10.52 3.93 23.21
N THR A 63 -9.46 3.82 24.02
CA THR A 63 -9.46 4.33 25.38
C THR A 63 -9.13 5.83 25.40
N PRO A 64 -9.95 6.67 26.05
CA PRO A 64 -9.62 8.08 26.22
C PRO A 64 -8.30 8.25 26.99
N ARG A 65 -7.43 9.16 26.53
CA ARG A 65 -6.14 9.56 27.14
C ARG A 65 -4.93 8.66 26.87
N LYS A 66 -5.06 7.65 26.01
CA LYS A 66 -3.90 7.00 25.38
C LYS A 66 -3.65 7.59 23.99
N VAL A 67 -2.39 7.64 23.58
CA VAL A 67 -2.06 7.95 22.19
C VAL A 67 -2.46 6.73 21.35
N LEU A 68 -3.10 6.96 20.21
CA LEU A 68 -3.49 5.90 19.29
C LEU A 68 -3.00 6.27 17.89
N VAL A 69 -2.23 5.39 17.28
CA VAL A 69 -1.85 5.49 15.86
C VAL A 69 -2.84 4.63 15.07
N LEU A 70 -3.65 5.26 14.22
CA LEU A 70 -4.63 4.57 13.37
C LEU A 70 -4.12 4.53 11.93
N ASN A 71 -3.91 3.33 11.40
CA ASN A 71 -3.58 3.08 10.00
C ASN A 71 -4.80 2.47 9.29
N VAL A 72 -5.19 3.08 8.17
CA VAL A 72 -6.30 2.59 7.33
C VAL A 72 -5.69 1.91 6.11
N TRP A 73 -5.94 0.61 5.97
CA TRP A 73 -5.28 -0.22 4.97
C TRP A 73 -6.23 -1.27 4.39
N ALA A 74 -5.76 -1.99 3.38
CA ALA A 74 -6.43 -3.15 2.81
C ALA A 74 -5.41 -4.23 2.41
N SER A 75 -5.79 -5.51 2.45
CA SER A 75 -4.89 -6.64 2.13
C SER A 75 -4.33 -6.59 0.71
N TRP A 76 -5.13 -6.09 -0.23
CA TRP A 76 -4.76 -5.93 -1.64
C TRP A 76 -4.00 -4.62 -1.92
N CYS A 77 -3.89 -3.71 -0.95
CA CYS A 77 -3.18 -2.45 -1.11
C CYS A 77 -1.66 -2.68 -1.09
N SER A 78 -1.02 -2.63 -2.27
CA SER A 78 0.42 -2.79 -2.45
C SER A 78 1.27 -1.88 -1.54
N PRO A 79 1.06 -0.54 -1.48
CA PRO A 79 1.85 0.31 -0.58
C PRO A 79 1.59 0.00 0.90
N CYS A 80 0.37 -0.38 1.27
CA CYS A 80 0.04 -0.76 2.64
C CYS A 80 0.80 -2.02 3.09
N ARG A 81 0.97 -3.00 2.20
CA ARG A 81 1.80 -4.19 2.48
C ARG A 81 3.28 -3.83 2.63
N ALA A 82 3.75 -2.83 1.88
CA ALA A 82 5.13 -2.37 1.96
C ALA A 82 5.44 -1.64 3.30
N GLU A 83 4.48 -0.91 3.87
CA GLU A 83 4.65 -0.21 5.17
C GLU A 83 4.41 -1.10 6.39
N ALA A 84 3.66 -2.20 6.25
CA ALA A 84 3.23 -3.04 7.36
C ALA A 84 4.38 -3.52 8.29
N PRO A 85 5.56 -3.96 7.79
CA PRO A 85 6.66 -4.36 8.66
C PRO A 85 7.15 -3.22 9.58
N ALA A 86 7.22 -1.99 9.07
CA ALA A 86 7.65 -0.84 9.85
C ALA A 86 6.61 -0.46 10.91
N LEU A 87 5.32 -0.57 10.59
CA LEU A 87 4.24 -0.34 11.56
C LEU A 87 4.23 -1.40 12.68
N GLN A 88 4.54 -2.66 12.34
CA GLN A 88 4.67 -3.74 13.32
C GLN A 88 5.87 -3.49 14.24
N GLU A 89 7.02 -3.09 13.69
CA GLU A 89 8.20 -2.73 14.47
C GLU A 89 7.91 -1.55 15.42
N LEU A 90 7.24 -0.50 14.93
CA LEU A 90 6.82 0.64 15.75
C LEU A 90 5.93 0.20 16.92
N SER A 91 4.94 -0.67 16.66
CA SER A 91 4.04 -1.18 17.70
C SER A 91 4.78 -2.02 18.74
N ALA A 92 5.79 -2.80 18.33
CA ALA A 92 6.58 -3.61 19.25
C ALA A 92 7.56 -2.75 20.08
N ALA A 93 8.09 -1.67 19.50
CA ALA A 93 9.01 -0.75 20.16
C ALA A 93 8.31 0.17 21.18
N HIS A 94 7.01 0.42 21.01
CA HIS A 94 6.20 1.31 21.86
C HIS A 94 4.97 0.63 22.46
N PRO A 95 5.14 -0.41 23.31
CA PRO A 95 4.01 -1.12 23.92
C PRO A 95 3.22 -0.28 24.95
N GLU A 96 3.78 0.85 25.39
CA GLU A 96 3.14 1.79 26.32
C GLU A 96 2.01 2.61 25.69
N VAL A 97 2.03 2.72 24.36
CA VAL A 97 1.05 3.47 23.55
C VAL A 97 -0.16 2.58 23.29
#